data_AF-A0AAD6UWI0-F1
#
_entry.id   AF-A0AAD6UWI0-F1
#
_cell.length_a   1.000
_cell.length_b   1.000
_cell.length_c   1.000
_cell.angle_alpha   90.00
_cell.angle_beta   90.00
_cell.angle_gamma   90.00
#
_symmetry.space_group_name_H-M   'P 1'
#
loop_
_entity.id
_entity.type
_entity.pdbx_description
1 polymer ?
#
loop_
_entity_poly.entity_id
_entity_poly.type
_entity_poly.pdbx_seq_one_letter_code
_entity_poly.pdbx_strand_id
1 'polypeptide(L)'
;MPIVIKCTTAEEANDALRLHTVLNQLQYNAETDQEMFAKALAAASHSIAQLFMASGPFYAVYHGKTQKAIFRTYYPDVENQVHGELYAKFHRFEFIHEALVYMVLRGDINKMKALGLYSDSGNSNAAKSKQETKLSEGHRVYSHIRDLTGIIGSIYGTSLAPKYEAHQIGRHAGYYLQAHGYTEETIDNIAVVYARSTAVEEFVEILNSGGMAATEIRWLWDLIQHDDDCGS
;
A
#
# COMPACT_ATOMS: atom_id res chain seq x y z
N MET A 1 -21.54 -14.83 -7.56
CA MET A 1 -21.48 -13.56 -6.81
C MET A 1 -20.67 -12.59 -7.65
N PRO A 2 -21.18 -11.40 -8.01
CA PRO A 2 -20.38 -10.45 -8.77
C PRO A 2 -19.22 -9.96 -7.90
N ILE A 3 -17.99 -10.09 -8.41
CA ILE A 3 -16.80 -9.47 -7.82
C ILE A 3 -16.58 -8.17 -8.58
N VAL A 4 -16.58 -7.04 -7.86
CA VAL A 4 -16.31 -5.73 -8.44
C VAL A 4 -14.83 -5.43 -8.29
N ILE A 5 -14.18 -4.96 -9.35
CA ILE A 5 -12.79 -4.47 -9.32
C ILE A 5 -12.85 -2.99 -9.66
N LYS A 6 -12.36 -2.13 -8.75
CA LYS A 6 -12.27 -0.70 -9.01
C LYS A 6 -10.96 -0.41 -9.73
N CYS A 7 -11.06 -0.07 -11.00
CA CYS A 7 -9.93 0.27 -11.85
C CYS A 7 -9.60 1.77 -11.75
N THR A 8 -8.31 2.10 -11.86
CA THR A 8 -7.78 3.47 -11.86
C THR A 8 -7.53 4.00 -13.27
N THR A 9 -7.32 3.09 -14.24
CA THR A 9 -7.08 3.43 -15.64
C THR A 9 -8.02 2.65 -16.58
N ALA A 10 -8.17 3.13 -17.81
CA ALA A 10 -8.94 2.43 -18.84
C ALA A 10 -8.29 1.10 -19.26
N GLU A 11 -6.96 1.02 -19.22
CA GLU A 11 -6.20 -0.21 -19.48
C GLU A 11 -6.51 -1.27 -18.43
N GLU A 12 -6.49 -0.89 -17.16
CA GLU A 12 -6.83 -1.79 -16.06
C GLU A 12 -8.29 -2.28 -16.15
N ALA A 13 -9.21 -1.43 -16.61
CA ALA A 13 -10.59 -1.82 -16.87
C ALA A 13 -10.69 -2.86 -18.02
N ASN A 14 -9.89 -2.70 -19.08
CA ASN A 14 -9.81 -3.68 -20.17
C ASN A 14 -9.22 -5.01 -19.68
N ASP A 15 -8.21 -4.97 -18.83
CA ASP A 15 -7.63 -6.16 -18.20
C ASP A 15 -8.65 -6.87 -17.30
N ALA A 16 -9.43 -6.12 -16.52
CA ALA A 16 -10.52 -6.66 -15.71
C ALA A 16 -11.61 -7.36 -16.57
N LEU A 17 -11.93 -6.82 -17.75
CA LEU A 17 -12.85 -7.45 -18.69
C LEU A 17 -12.31 -8.76 -19.27
N ARG A 18 -11.01 -8.82 -19.59
CA ARG A 18 -10.35 -10.05 -20.04
C ARG A 18 -10.33 -11.09 -18.92
N LEU A 19 -10.01 -10.66 -17.71
CA LEU A 19 -10.03 -11.47 -16.51
C LEU A 19 -11.42 -12.06 -16.27
N HIS A 20 -12.49 -11.28 -16.42
CA HIS A 20 -13.87 -11.78 -16.31
C HIS A 20 -14.14 -12.99 -17.22
N THR A 21 -13.60 -12.98 -18.44
CA THR A 21 -13.76 -14.09 -19.39
C THR A 21 -13.09 -15.36 -18.87
N VAL A 22 -11.89 -15.26 -18.30
CA VAL A 22 -11.17 -16.40 -17.70
C VAL A 22 -11.85 -16.88 -16.42
N LEU A 23 -12.33 -15.96 -15.57
CA LEU A 23 -13.05 -16.31 -14.34
C LEU A 23 -14.32 -17.13 -14.64
N ASN A 24 -15.07 -16.76 -15.69
CA ASN A 24 -16.27 -17.51 -16.10
C ASN A 24 -15.93 -18.93 -16.58
N GLN A 25 -14.83 -19.10 -17.31
CA GLN A 25 -14.36 -20.42 -17.74
C GLN A 25 -13.94 -21.29 -16.56
N LEU A 26 -13.18 -20.73 -15.62
CA LEU A 26 -12.76 -21.42 -14.40
C LEU A 26 -13.96 -21.78 -13.52
N GLN A 27 -14.95 -20.89 -13.41
CA GLN A 27 -16.16 -21.14 -12.63
C GLN A 27 -17.01 -22.26 -13.22
N TYR A 28 -17.12 -22.32 -14.56
CA TYR A 28 -17.83 -23.40 -15.25
C TYR A 28 -17.21 -24.77 -14.94
N ASN A 29 -15.88 -24.84 -14.84
CA ASN A 29 -15.15 -26.09 -14.59
C ASN A 29 -15.14 -26.53 -13.11
N ALA A 30 -15.43 -25.64 -12.17
CA ALA A 30 -15.22 -25.86 -10.73
C ALA A 30 -16.47 -26.33 -9.95
N GLU A 31 -17.50 -26.87 -10.64
CA GLU A 31 -18.74 -27.46 -10.07
C GLU A 31 -19.15 -26.93 -8.69
N THR A 32 -19.76 -25.74 -8.60
CA THR A 32 -20.38 -25.15 -7.37
C THR A 32 -19.53 -25.04 -6.09
N ASP A 33 -18.36 -25.67 -6.00
CA ASP A 33 -17.51 -25.72 -4.82
C ASP A 33 -16.58 -24.51 -4.81
N GLN A 34 -16.76 -23.68 -3.77
CA GLN A 34 -15.96 -22.48 -3.57
C GLN A 34 -14.48 -22.81 -3.35
N GLU A 35 -14.16 -23.95 -2.74
CA GLU A 35 -12.78 -24.36 -2.49
C GLU A 35 -12.10 -24.84 -3.78
N MET A 36 -12.80 -25.64 -4.59
CA MET A 36 -12.30 -26.05 -5.89
C MET A 36 -12.07 -24.84 -6.80
N PHE A 37 -13.00 -23.87 -6.80
CA PHE A 37 -12.83 -22.64 -7.57
C PHE A 37 -11.67 -21.79 -7.05
N ALA A 38 -11.50 -21.66 -5.74
CA ALA A 38 -10.36 -20.96 -5.14
C ALA A 38 -9.01 -21.61 -5.52
N LYS A 39 -8.94 -22.95 -5.51
CA LYS A 39 -7.75 -23.70 -5.94
C LYS A 39 -7.48 -23.50 -7.43
N ALA A 40 -8.51 -23.53 -8.27
CA ALA A 40 -8.38 -23.29 -9.71
C ALA A 40 -7.86 -21.88 -10.01
N LEU A 41 -8.33 -20.87 -9.27
CA LEU A 41 -7.82 -19.50 -9.37
C LEU A 41 -6.36 -19.38 -8.98
N ALA A 42 -5.96 -20.00 -7.87
CA ALA A 42 -4.57 -20.01 -7.43
C ALA A 42 -3.66 -20.76 -8.42
N ALA A 43 -4.13 -21.87 -8.99
CA ALA A 43 -3.42 -22.60 -10.03
C ALA A 43 -3.26 -21.78 -11.33
N ALA A 44 -4.23 -20.92 -11.65
CA ALA A 44 -4.18 -20.00 -12.78
C ALA A 44 -3.45 -18.67 -12.48
N SER A 45 -2.77 -18.55 -11.34
CA SER A 45 -2.09 -17.32 -10.89
C SER A 45 -1.19 -16.69 -11.95
N HIS A 46 -0.39 -17.49 -12.66
CA HIS A 46 0.50 -17.01 -13.72
C HIS A 46 -0.28 -16.41 -14.91
N SER A 47 -1.31 -17.11 -15.38
CA SER A 47 -2.17 -16.62 -16.48
C SER A 47 -2.94 -15.36 -16.07
N ILE A 48 -3.42 -15.31 -14.83
CA ILE A 48 -4.10 -14.12 -14.29
C ILE A 48 -3.13 -12.94 -14.20
N ALA A 49 -1.89 -13.15 -13.76
CA ALA A 49 -0.87 -12.09 -13.69
C ALA A 49 -0.47 -11.57 -15.08
N GLN A 50 -0.43 -12.42 -16.11
CA GLN A 50 -0.20 -11.99 -17.49
C GLN A 50 -1.37 -11.19 -18.07
N LEU A 51 -2.60 -11.53 -17.69
CA LEU A 51 -3.80 -10.86 -18.17
C LEU A 51 -4.10 -9.55 -17.47
N PHE A 52 -3.67 -9.43 -16.21
CA PHE A 52 -3.85 -8.26 -15.38
C PHE A 52 -2.47 -7.71 -15.02
N MET A 53 -1.88 -6.96 -15.95
CA MET A 53 -0.47 -6.55 -15.88
C MET A 53 -0.20 -5.50 -14.81
N ALA A 54 -1.25 -4.92 -14.23
CA ALA A 54 -1.11 -3.93 -13.18
C ALA A 54 -0.59 -4.58 -11.89
N SER A 55 0.60 -4.16 -11.45
CA SER A 55 1.20 -4.54 -10.18
C SER A 55 0.73 -3.64 -9.04
N GLY A 56 0.87 -4.10 -7.80
CA GLY A 56 0.73 -3.25 -6.62
C GLY A 56 -0.37 -3.70 -5.67
N PRO A 57 -0.61 -2.93 -4.60
CA PRO A 57 -1.47 -3.41 -3.54
C PRO A 57 -2.93 -3.49 -3.99
N PHE A 58 -3.50 -4.67 -3.83
CA PHE A 58 -4.92 -4.96 -4.00
C PHE A 58 -5.58 -5.05 -2.65
N TYR A 59 -6.63 -4.27 -2.43
CA TYR A 59 -7.38 -4.28 -1.18
C TYR A 59 -8.73 -4.95 -1.41
N ALA A 60 -8.83 -6.22 -1.05
CA ALA A 60 -10.07 -6.97 -1.17
C ALA A 60 -10.96 -6.67 0.05
N VAL A 61 -12.09 -6.00 -0.17
CA VAL A 61 -13.11 -5.72 0.86
C VAL A 61 -14.28 -6.66 0.63
N TYR A 62 -14.44 -7.65 1.50
CA TYR A 62 -15.57 -8.59 1.45
C TYR A 62 -16.77 -8.11 2.26
N HIS A 63 -16.52 -7.37 3.36
CA HIS A 63 -17.57 -6.77 4.17
C HIS A 63 -17.20 -5.32 4.47
N GLY A 64 -18.06 -4.40 4.06
CA GLY A 64 -17.93 -2.95 4.19
C GLY A 64 -19.28 -2.28 3.93
N LYS A 65 -19.33 -0.95 3.97
CA LYS A 65 -20.58 -0.16 3.91
C LYS A 65 -21.44 -0.41 2.68
N THR A 66 -20.85 -0.32 1.49
CA THR A 66 -21.64 -0.24 0.25
C THR A 66 -21.42 -1.41 -0.66
N GLN A 67 -20.18 -1.86 -0.86
CA GLN A 67 -19.90 -2.89 -1.86
C GLN A 67 -18.77 -3.85 -1.50
N LYS A 68 -18.93 -5.08 -1.99
CA LYS A 68 -17.86 -6.09 -2.01
C LYS A 68 -17.01 -5.84 -3.25
N ALA A 69 -15.80 -5.35 -3.06
CA ALA A 69 -14.95 -4.97 -4.18
C ALA A 69 -13.47 -5.13 -3.86
N ILE A 70 -12.67 -5.19 -4.91
CA ILE A 70 -11.21 -5.09 -4.86
C ILE A 70 -10.84 -3.66 -5.27
N PHE A 71 -10.11 -2.96 -4.40
CA PHE A 71 -9.67 -1.59 -4.61
C PHE A 71 -8.16 -1.52 -4.83
N ARG A 72 -7.71 -0.43 -5.47
CA ARG A 72 -6.29 -0.15 -5.75
C ARG A 72 -5.63 0.77 -4.73
N THR A 73 -6.42 1.58 -4.04
CA THR A 73 -5.93 2.52 -3.04
C THR A 73 -6.59 2.23 -1.71
N TYR A 74 -5.83 2.38 -0.61
CA TYR A 74 -6.40 2.29 0.73
C TYR A 74 -7.23 3.53 1.03
N TYR A 75 -6.64 4.71 0.84
CA TYR A 75 -7.33 6.00 0.91
C TYR A 75 -7.61 6.53 -0.50
N PRO A 76 -8.81 7.08 -0.78
CA PRO A 76 -9.97 7.15 0.11
C PRO A 76 -10.85 5.88 0.09
N ASP A 77 -10.54 4.91 -0.77
CA ASP A 77 -11.51 3.90 -1.18
C ASP A 77 -11.86 2.86 -0.11
N VAL A 78 -10.84 2.20 0.44
CA VAL A 78 -11.05 1.17 1.48
C VAL A 78 -11.51 1.83 2.76
N GLU A 79 -10.91 2.96 3.15
CA GLU A 79 -11.33 3.67 4.36
C GLU A 79 -12.82 4.03 4.31
N ASN A 80 -13.30 4.57 3.18
CA ASN A 80 -14.72 4.88 3.02
C ASN A 80 -15.62 3.65 3.19
N GLN A 81 -15.13 2.45 2.85
CA GLN A 81 -15.88 1.20 3.02
C GLN A 81 -15.84 0.64 4.45
N VAL A 82 -14.75 0.84 5.18
CA VAL A 82 -14.52 0.13 6.46
C VAL A 82 -14.63 1.02 7.69
N HIS A 83 -14.48 2.33 7.53
CA HIS A 83 -14.50 3.28 8.65
C HIS A 83 -15.85 3.28 9.34
N GLY A 84 -15.90 2.89 10.62
CA GLY A 84 -17.13 2.80 11.41
C GLY A 84 -17.93 1.50 11.22
N GLU A 85 -17.46 0.57 10.39
CA GLU A 85 -18.09 -0.74 10.21
C GLU A 85 -17.58 -1.75 11.24
N LEU A 86 -18.47 -2.19 12.15
CA LEU A 86 -18.13 -3.10 13.25
C LEU A 86 -17.59 -4.47 12.79
N TYR A 87 -17.98 -4.90 11.59
CA TYR A 87 -17.64 -6.21 11.04
C TYR A 87 -16.94 -6.11 9.70
N ALA A 88 -16.19 -5.02 9.46
CA ALA A 88 -15.44 -4.86 8.23
C ALA A 88 -14.48 -6.06 8.04
N LYS A 89 -14.51 -6.65 6.84
CA LYS A 89 -13.59 -7.71 6.43
C LYS A 89 -12.88 -7.25 5.18
N PHE A 90 -11.60 -6.95 5.32
CA PHE A 90 -10.75 -6.62 4.20
C PHE A 90 -9.33 -7.13 4.41
N HIS A 91 -8.59 -7.26 3.31
CA HIS A 91 -7.19 -7.64 3.35
C HIS A 91 -6.44 -7.03 2.16
N ARG A 92 -5.17 -6.63 2.40
CA ARG A 92 -4.23 -6.20 1.37
C ARG A 92 -3.48 -7.41 0.80
N PHE A 93 -3.34 -7.47 -0.51
CA PHE A 93 -2.58 -8.47 -1.27
C PHE A 93 -1.63 -7.78 -2.25
N GLU A 94 -0.54 -8.43 -2.61
CA GLU A 94 0.36 -7.93 -3.67
C GLU A 94 -0.14 -8.36 -5.05
N PHE A 95 -0.90 -9.45 -5.11
CA PHE A 95 -1.37 -10.02 -6.37
C PHE A 95 -2.89 -10.10 -6.43
N ILE A 96 -3.44 -9.77 -7.61
CA ILE A 96 -4.88 -9.78 -7.84
C ILE A 96 -5.50 -11.18 -7.66
N HIS A 97 -4.78 -12.25 -7.99
CA HIS A 97 -5.29 -13.61 -7.85
C HIS A 97 -5.53 -13.98 -6.37
N GLU A 98 -4.69 -13.51 -5.46
CA GLU A 98 -4.87 -13.70 -4.02
C GLU A 98 -6.10 -12.94 -3.51
N ALA A 99 -6.26 -11.68 -3.97
CA ALA A 99 -7.44 -10.88 -3.67
C ALA A 99 -8.73 -11.55 -4.18
N LEU A 100 -8.72 -12.12 -5.39
CA LEU A 100 -9.85 -12.88 -5.93
C LEU A 100 -10.16 -14.13 -5.11
N VAL A 101 -9.15 -14.90 -4.73
CA VAL A 101 -9.31 -16.08 -3.87
C VAL A 101 -9.93 -15.69 -2.53
N TYR A 102 -9.47 -14.62 -1.91
CA TYR A 102 -10.06 -14.09 -0.68
C TYR A 102 -11.54 -13.73 -0.85
N MET A 103 -11.92 -13.09 -1.97
CA MET A 103 -13.31 -12.76 -2.29
C MET A 103 -14.19 -13.99 -2.49
N VAL A 104 -13.67 -15.03 -3.16
CA VAL A 104 -14.35 -16.32 -3.36
C VAL A 104 -14.56 -17.05 -2.03
N LEU A 105 -13.54 -17.05 -1.17
CA LEU A 105 -13.56 -17.63 0.17
C LEU A 105 -14.27 -16.74 1.21
N ARG A 106 -15.05 -15.74 0.75
CA ARG A 106 -15.91 -14.90 1.61
C ARG A 106 -15.16 -14.15 2.71
N GLY A 107 -13.95 -13.73 2.39
CA GLY A 107 -13.06 -13.02 3.30
C GLY A 107 -12.50 -13.86 4.45
N ASP A 108 -12.45 -15.19 4.28
CA ASP A 108 -11.86 -16.10 5.25
C ASP A 108 -10.37 -16.36 4.96
N ILE A 109 -9.52 -15.53 5.56
CA ILE A 109 -8.06 -15.65 5.41
C ILE A 109 -7.51 -16.93 6.04
N ASN A 110 -8.15 -17.43 7.12
CA ASN A 110 -7.71 -18.66 7.78
C ASN A 110 -7.94 -19.87 6.87
N LYS A 111 -9.07 -19.87 6.15
CA LYS A 111 -9.36 -20.88 5.13
C LYS A 111 -8.36 -20.83 3.97
N MET A 112 -7.99 -19.63 3.52
CA MET A 112 -6.98 -19.46 2.48
C MET A 112 -5.60 -20.01 2.91
N LYS A 113 -5.20 -19.74 4.17
CA LYS A 113 -3.98 -20.31 4.79
C LYS A 113 -4.05 -21.83 4.91
N ALA A 114 -5.18 -22.37 5.38
CA ALA A 114 -5.38 -23.82 5.54
C ALA A 114 -5.29 -24.57 4.20
N LEU A 115 -5.68 -23.93 3.10
CA LEU A 115 -5.56 -24.47 1.75
C LEU A 115 -4.17 -24.28 1.12
N GLY A 116 -3.23 -23.64 1.82
CA GLY A 116 -1.90 -23.33 1.29
C GLY A 116 -1.92 -22.33 0.13
N LEU A 117 -2.99 -21.54 -0.01
CA LEU A 117 -3.16 -20.55 -1.09
C LEU A 117 -2.62 -19.17 -0.72
N TYR A 118 -2.11 -19.02 0.49
CA TYR A 118 -1.54 -17.78 1.02
C TYR A 118 -0.43 -18.10 2.03
N SER A 119 0.77 -17.60 1.78
CA SER A 119 1.85 -17.56 2.76
C SER A 119 1.97 -16.14 3.30
N ASP A 120 1.97 -16.03 4.63
CA ASP A 120 2.09 -14.75 5.33
C ASP A 120 3.56 -14.30 5.33
N SER A 121 4.11 -14.01 4.15
CA SER A 121 5.50 -13.56 4.00
C SER A 121 5.65 -12.04 4.18
N GLY A 122 4.61 -11.32 4.61
CA GLY A 122 4.75 -9.87 4.82
C GLY A 122 3.58 -9.06 5.35
N ASN A 123 2.51 -9.62 5.98
CA ASN A 123 1.53 -8.75 6.67
C ASN A 123 0.57 -9.50 7.62
N SER A 124 1.00 -9.73 8.86
CA SER A 124 0.18 -10.31 9.92
C SER A 124 -0.80 -9.29 10.54
N ASN A 125 -1.74 -8.75 9.76
CA ASN A 125 -2.78 -7.83 10.25
C ASN A 125 -4.23 -8.31 10.06
N ALA A 126 -4.47 -9.55 9.59
CA ALA A 126 -5.84 -10.01 9.31
C ALA A 126 -6.43 -11.04 10.29
N ALA A 127 -5.72 -11.42 11.35
CA ALA A 127 -6.21 -12.40 12.32
C ALA A 127 -6.25 -11.80 13.73
N LYS A 128 -7.36 -11.11 14.06
CA LYS A 128 -8.01 -11.10 15.38
C LYS A 128 -9.26 -10.21 15.37
N SER A 129 -10.36 -10.73 14.84
CA SER A 129 -11.70 -10.31 15.28
C SER A 129 -12.45 -11.55 15.78
N LYS A 130 -12.42 -11.73 17.11
CA LYS A 130 -13.53 -12.16 17.97
C LYS A 130 -13.03 -12.42 19.39
N GLN A 131 -13.56 -11.61 20.31
CA GLN A 131 -13.56 -11.74 21.77
C GLN A 131 -12.21 -11.84 22.48
N GLU A 132 -11.70 -10.69 22.93
CA GLU A 132 -11.46 -10.47 24.36
C GLU A 132 -11.36 -8.97 24.66
N THR A 133 -12.42 -8.46 25.29
CA THR A 133 -12.36 -7.31 26.21
C THR A 133 -11.38 -7.62 27.33
N LYS A 134 -10.11 -7.25 27.16
CA LYS A 134 -9.24 -6.85 28.26
C LYS A 134 -8.04 -6.05 27.75
N LEU A 135 -7.84 -4.90 28.39
CA LEU A 135 -6.79 -3.93 28.14
C LEU A 135 -5.45 -4.55 27.74
N SER A 136 -5.00 -4.22 26.53
CA SER A 136 -3.59 -4.12 26.18
C SER A 136 -3.48 -2.92 25.24
N GLU A 137 -3.17 -1.77 25.82
CA GLU A 137 -2.81 -0.55 25.11
C GLU A 137 -1.46 -0.76 24.39
N GLY A 138 -1.49 -1.53 23.31
CA GLY A 138 -0.37 -1.58 22.38
C GLY A 138 -0.27 -0.24 21.68
N HIS A 139 0.80 0.51 21.94
CA HIS A 139 1.12 1.80 21.31
C HIS A 139 0.92 1.71 19.79
N ARG A 140 -0.17 2.29 19.29
CA ARG A 140 -0.38 2.48 17.85
C ARG A 140 0.46 3.68 17.45
N VAL A 141 1.50 3.46 16.66
CA VAL A 141 2.29 4.54 16.09
C VAL A 141 1.54 5.05 14.86
N TYR A 142 1.24 6.34 14.91
CA TYR A 142 0.71 7.09 13.78
C TYR A 142 1.87 7.66 12.98
N SER A 143 1.88 7.45 11.66
CA SER A 143 2.85 8.08 10.77
C SER A 143 2.15 8.62 9.53
N HIS A 144 2.59 9.77 9.05
CA HIS A 144 2.22 10.25 7.73
C HIS A 144 3.08 9.58 6.65
N ILE A 145 2.58 9.59 5.41
CA ILE A 145 3.37 9.42 4.20
C ILE A 145 3.37 10.77 3.49
N ARG A 146 4.54 11.31 3.18
CA ARG A 146 4.72 12.61 2.55
C ARG A 146 5.45 12.50 1.22
N ASP A 147 5.09 13.36 0.29
CA ASP A 147 5.89 13.74 -0.87
C ASP A 147 6.20 15.25 -0.80
N LEU A 148 6.72 15.82 -1.89
CA LEU A 148 6.99 17.26 -1.96
C LEU A 148 5.72 18.11 -1.80
N THR A 149 4.55 17.60 -2.19
CA THR A 149 3.27 18.33 -2.10
C THR A 149 2.65 18.31 -0.71
N GLY A 150 3.14 17.44 0.18
CA GLY A 150 2.68 17.34 1.56
C GLY A 150 2.26 15.92 1.93
N ILE A 151 1.21 15.79 2.73
CA ILE A 151 0.73 14.49 3.22
C ILE A 151 -0.12 13.83 2.14
N ILE A 152 0.38 12.71 1.60
CA ILE A 152 -0.33 11.89 0.61
C ILE A 152 -1.01 10.66 1.23
N GLY A 153 -0.70 10.35 2.49
CA GLY A 153 -1.29 9.22 3.18
C GLY A 153 -0.97 9.17 4.67
N SER A 154 -1.51 8.18 5.35
CA SER A 154 -1.21 7.90 6.76
C SER A 154 -1.22 6.41 7.01
N ILE A 155 -0.31 5.95 7.87
CA ILE A 155 -0.15 4.56 8.27
C ILE A 155 -0.41 4.48 9.78
N TYR A 156 -1.18 3.46 10.19
CA TYR A 156 -1.45 3.14 11.59
C TYR A 156 -0.88 1.74 11.88
N GLY A 157 0.13 1.64 12.74
CA GLY A 157 0.76 0.35 13.05
C GLY A 157 1.80 0.42 14.17
N THR A 158 2.39 -0.72 14.53
CA THR A 158 3.58 -0.77 15.41
C THR A 158 4.81 -0.44 14.57
N SER A 159 5.12 0.85 14.41
CA SER A 159 6.17 1.33 13.50
C SER A 159 7.56 0.82 13.90
N LEU A 160 8.29 0.28 12.93
CA LEU A 160 9.72 0.53 12.79
C LEU A 160 9.86 1.12 11.39
N ALA A 161 10.14 2.42 11.31
CA ALA A 161 10.28 3.15 10.06
C ALA A 161 11.15 2.37 9.04
N PRO A 162 10.85 2.44 7.73
CA PRO A 162 11.74 1.87 6.72
C PRO A 162 13.15 2.40 6.95
N LYS A 163 14.11 1.48 7.11
CA LYS A 163 15.53 1.80 7.27
C LYS A 163 16.08 2.21 5.91
N TYR A 164 15.78 3.43 5.48
CA TYR A 164 16.51 4.02 4.38
C TYR A 164 17.88 4.44 4.91
N GLU A 165 18.92 3.85 4.34
CA GLU A 165 20.31 4.12 4.68
C GLU A 165 20.69 5.47 4.05
N ALA A 166 20.40 6.57 4.75
CA ALA A 166 20.49 7.95 4.28
C ALA A 166 21.93 8.44 4.04
N HIS A 167 22.61 7.86 3.05
CA HIS A 167 24.01 8.17 2.79
C HIS A 167 24.24 9.44 1.96
N GLN A 168 23.22 9.98 1.29
CA GLN A 168 23.43 11.05 0.29
C GLN A 168 23.08 12.47 0.76
N ILE A 169 22.31 12.65 1.83
CA ILE A 169 21.84 13.98 2.27
C ILE A 169 22.30 14.35 3.68
N GLY A 170 23.25 13.61 4.24
CA GLY A 170 23.56 13.71 5.66
C GLY A 170 22.59 12.91 6.53
N ARG A 171 23.09 12.53 7.71
CA ARG A 171 22.42 11.60 8.62
C ARG A 171 21.19 12.21 9.27
N HIS A 172 21.29 13.45 9.76
CA HIS A 172 20.21 14.14 10.45
C HIS A 172 19.10 14.55 9.49
N ALA A 173 19.44 15.05 8.30
CA ALA A 173 18.41 15.34 7.29
C ALA A 173 17.69 14.07 6.83
N GLY A 174 18.43 12.97 6.64
CA GLY A 174 17.86 11.65 6.39
C GLY A 174 16.87 11.20 7.46
N TYR A 175 17.26 11.29 8.73
CA TYR A 175 16.38 10.93 9.83
C TYR A 175 15.16 11.84 9.95
N TYR A 176 15.33 13.14 9.73
CA TYR A 176 14.21 14.07 9.72
C TYR A 176 13.20 13.66 8.65
N LEU A 177 13.63 13.48 7.40
CA LEU A 177 12.72 13.16 6.32
C LEU A 177 12.00 11.83 6.58
N GLN A 178 12.71 10.80 7.07
CA GLN A 178 12.09 9.52 7.45
C GLN A 178 11.09 9.66 8.59
N ALA A 179 11.45 10.38 9.66
CA ALA A 179 10.59 10.57 10.82
C ALA A 179 9.32 11.35 10.48
N HIS A 180 9.39 12.24 9.48
CA HIS A 180 8.25 12.97 8.96
C HIS A 180 7.49 12.24 7.85
N GLY A 181 7.93 11.02 7.48
CA GLY A 181 7.21 10.13 6.59
C GLY A 181 7.44 10.37 5.11
N TYR A 182 8.49 11.08 4.72
CA TYR A 182 8.83 11.26 3.30
C TYR A 182 9.14 9.92 2.63
N THR A 183 8.64 9.72 1.41
CA THR A 183 8.95 8.52 0.62
C THR A 183 10.42 8.48 0.22
N GLU A 184 10.97 7.28 0.02
CA GLU A 184 12.36 7.10 -0.43
C GLU A 184 12.62 7.84 -1.74
N GLU A 185 11.71 7.76 -2.70
CA GLU A 185 11.78 8.52 -3.96
C GLU A 185 11.86 10.03 -3.74
N THR A 186 11.12 10.57 -2.77
CA THR A 186 11.19 11.99 -2.44
C THR A 186 12.52 12.36 -1.80
N ILE A 187 13.04 11.50 -0.92
CA ILE A 187 14.35 11.68 -0.29
C ILE A 187 15.46 11.66 -1.34
N ASP A 188 15.42 10.70 -2.27
CA ASP A 188 16.36 10.61 -3.40
C ASP A 188 16.30 11.88 -4.27
N ASN A 189 15.10 12.37 -4.56
CA ASN A 189 14.92 13.60 -5.34
C ASN A 189 15.54 14.80 -4.60
N ILE A 190 15.25 14.96 -3.30
CA ILE A 190 15.86 16.01 -2.47
C ILE A 190 17.39 15.91 -2.51
N ALA A 191 17.95 14.70 -2.42
CA ALA A 191 19.39 14.46 -2.52
C ALA A 191 19.99 14.92 -3.84
N VAL A 192 19.34 14.55 -4.95
CA VAL A 192 19.77 14.93 -6.30
C VAL A 192 19.69 16.44 -6.50
N VAL A 193 18.64 17.09 -6.01
CA VAL A 193 18.47 18.54 -6.11
C VAL A 193 19.53 19.26 -5.27
N TYR A 194 19.80 18.79 -4.05
CA TYR A 194 20.86 19.35 -3.20
C TYR A 194 22.23 19.24 -3.88
N ALA A 195 22.61 18.06 -4.36
CA ALA A 195 23.90 17.82 -5.01
C ALA A 195 24.13 18.64 -6.28
N ARG A 196 23.05 19.15 -6.91
CA ARG A 196 23.12 20.01 -8.10
C ARG A 196 23.03 21.50 -7.79
N SER A 197 22.48 21.85 -6.64
CA SER A 197 22.26 23.24 -6.26
C SER A 197 23.56 23.84 -5.72
N THR A 198 23.90 25.02 -6.20
CA THR A 198 25.11 25.75 -5.74
C THR A 198 24.79 26.81 -4.68
N ALA A 199 23.51 27.16 -4.54
CA ALA A 199 23.01 28.13 -3.59
C ALA A 199 21.64 27.70 -3.05
N VAL A 200 21.29 28.19 -1.86
CA VAL A 200 20.02 27.88 -1.20
C VAL A 200 18.82 28.36 -2.01
N GLU A 201 18.93 29.46 -2.76
CA GLU A 201 17.86 29.99 -3.59
C GLU A 201 17.48 29.03 -4.73
N GLU A 202 18.47 28.40 -5.37
CA GLU A 202 18.26 27.41 -6.42
C GLU A 202 17.58 26.15 -5.86
N PHE A 203 18.04 25.69 -4.70
CA PHE A 203 17.44 24.57 -3.99
C PHE A 203 15.97 24.83 -3.61
N VAL A 204 15.70 26.04 -3.09
CA VAL A 204 14.35 26.50 -2.76
C VAL A 204 13.47 26.59 -4.00
N GLU A 205 13.95 27.18 -5.08
CA GLU A 205 13.17 27.34 -6.31
C GLU A 205 12.73 25.98 -6.88
N ILE A 206 13.66 25.02 -6.96
CA ILE A 206 13.39 23.70 -7.52
C ILE A 206 12.38 22.93 -6.66
N LEU A 207 12.61 22.79 -5.35
CA LEU A 207 11.71 22.01 -4.49
C LEU A 207 10.36 22.70 -4.26
N ASN A 208 10.32 24.03 -4.26
CA ASN A 208 9.07 24.77 -4.13
C ASN A 208 8.20 24.62 -5.39
N SER A 209 8.79 24.44 -6.57
CA SER A 209 8.04 24.08 -7.79
C SER A 209 7.34 22.72 -7.68
N GLY A 210 7.88 21.81 -6.84
CA GLY A 210 7.28 20.52 -6.48
C GLY A 210 6.24 20.59 -5.36
N GLY A 211 5.98 21.78 -4.80
CA GLY A 211 4.97 22.01 -3.77
C GLY A 211 5.48 22.04 -2.32
N MET A 212 6.79 21.89 -2.10
CA MET A 212 7.35 21.88 -0.74
C MET A 212 7.44 23.32 -0.20
N ALA A 213 7.09 23.51 1.08
CA ALA A 213 7.09 24.85 1.68
C ALA A 213 8.50 25.44 1.74
N ALA A 214 8.68 26.66 1.21
CA ALA A 214 9.98 27.36 1.17
C ALA A 214 10.68 27.49 2.54
N THR A 215 9.93 27.54 3.64
CA THR A 215 10.50 27.55 5.01
C THR A 215 11.08 26.19 5.41
N GLU A 216 10.40 25.10 5.05
CA GLU A 216 10.88 23.74 5.30
C GLU A 216 12.11 23.44 4.43
N ILE A 217 12.10 23.88 3.17
CA ILE A 217 13.24 23.71 2.25
C ILE A 217 14.50 24.42 2.77
N ARG A 218 14.39 25.68 3.22
CA ARG A 218 15.55 26.41 3.77
C ARG A 218 16.11 25.74 5.01
N TRP A 219 15.23 25.28 5.89
CA TRP A 219 15.66 24.57 7.09
C TRP A 219 16.35 23.23 6.75
N LEU A 220 15.86 22.51 5.73
CA LEU A 220 16.53 21.31 5.22
C LEU A 220 17.92 21.63 4.65
N TRP A 221 18.06 22.70 3.87
CA TRP A 221 19.37 23.13 3.36
C TRP A 221 20.38 23.33 4.49
N ASP A 222 19.99 24.09 5.51
CA ASP A 222 20.84 24.33 6.67
C ASP A 222 21.18 23.00 7.37
N LEU A 223 20.21 22.11 7.55
CA LEU A 223 20.42 20.82 8.21
C LEU A 223 21.42 19.92 7.46
N ILE A 224 21.37 19.90 6.14
CA ILE A 224 22.29 19.10 5.31
C ILE A 224 23.72 19.66 5.41
N GLN A 225 23.89 20.98 5.32
CA GLN A 225 25.21 21.63 5.41
C GLN A 225 25.89 21.38 6.77
N HIS A 226 25.12 21.40 7.86
CA HIS A 226 25.67 21.15 9.21
C HIS A 226 26.14 19.70 9.41
N ASP A 227 25.60 18.75 8.64
CA ASP A 227 26.04 17.35 8.68
C ASP A 227 27.37 17.14 7.97
N ASP A 228 27.58 17.83 6.85
CA ASP A 228 28.82 17.78 6.09
C ASP A 228 30.00 18.33 6.92
N ASP A 229 29.75 19.36 7.75
CA ASP A 229 30.76 19.98 8.62
C ASP A 229 31.16 19.11 9.82
N CYS A 230 30.29 18.23 10.32
CA CYS A 230 30.58 17.36 11.47
C CYS A 230 31.24 16.03 11.09
N GLY A 231 31.28 15.70 9.80
CA GLY A 231 31.80 14.44 9.26
C GLY A 231 33.22 14.51 8.67
N SER A 232 33.89 15.67 8.77
CA SER A 232 35.25 15.89 8.26
C SER A 232 36.34 15.89 9.33
#